data_AF-A0A091APA9-F1
#
_entry.id   AF-A0A091APA9-F1
#
_cell.length_a   1.000
_cell.length_b   1.000
_cell.length_c   1.000
_cell.angle_alpha   90.00
_cell.angle_beta   90.00
_cell.angle_gamma   90.00
#
_symmetry.space_group_name_H-M   'P 1'
#
loop_
_entity.id
_entity.type
_entity.pdbx_description
1 polymer ?
#
loop_
_entity_poly.entity_id
_entity_poly.type
_entity_poly.pdbx_seq_one_letter_code
_entity_poly.pdbx_strand_id
1 'polypeptide(L)'
;MQFDGDALTIGLDMSMEEIREFEQFVRPRLEYLETIEAEEGALLHSSALLALLVSLKRTRSALKIPFLERGLMASETYGTVHWMYHD
;
A
#
# COMPACT_ATOMS: atom_id res chain seq x y z
N MET A 1 -3.50 -0.83 -11.68
CA MET A 1 -4.27 -1.54 -10.65
C MET A 1 -4.94 -2.74 -11.27
N GLN A 2 -4.75 -3.92 -10.68
CA GLN A 2 -5.43 -5.16 -11.10
C GLN A 2 -6.10 -5.77 -9.86
N PHE A 3 -7.39 -6.08 -9.97
CA PHE A 3 -8.19 -6.66 -8.91
C PHE A 3 -8.54 -8.11 -9.26
N ASP A 4 -8.10 -9.06 -8.44
CA ASP A 4 -8.36 -10.49 -8.60
C ASP A 4 -8.96 -11.05 -7.31
N GLY A 5 -10.30 -11.13 -7.27
CA GLY A 5 -11.05 -11.58 -6.10
C GLY A 5 -10.76 -10.72 -4.86
N ASP A 6 -9.94 -11.27 -3.95
CA ASP A 6 -9.64 -10.67 -2.65
C ASP A 6 -8.24 -10.01 -2.60
N ALA A 7 -7.50 -10.02 -3.71
CA ALA A 7 -6.18 -9.42 -3.84
C ALA A 7 -6.17 -8.23 -4.80
N LEU A 8 -5.44 -7.18 -4.42
CA LEU A 8 -5.26 -5.96 -5.20
C LEU A 8 -3.78 -5.69 -5.42
N THR A 9 -3.36 -5.70 -6.68
CA THR A 9 -1.98 -5.37 -7.06
C THR A 9 -1.89 -3.90 -7.50
N ILE A 10 -0.92 -3.18 -6.92
CA ILE A 10 -0.70 -1.74 -7.13
C ILE A 10 0.76 -1.42 -7.47
N GLY A 11 0.96 -0.40 -8.33
CA GLY A 11 2.24 0.30 -8.43
C GLY A 11 2.48 1.20 -7.21
N LEU A 12 3.75 1.48 -6.89
CA LEU A 12 4.13 2.39 -5.79
C LEU A 12 4.54 3.80 -6.28
N ASP A 13 4.48 4.01 -7.59
CA ASP A 13 4.83 5.22 -8.32
C ASP A 13 3.61 6.12 -8.63
N MET A 14 2.54 6.01 -7.82
CA MET A 14 1.31 6.77 -8.02
C MET A 14 1.48 8.27 -7.74
N SER A 15 0.92 9.08 -8.64
CA SER A 15 0.67 10.50 -8.44
C SER A 15 -0.38 10.77 -7.36
N MET A 16 -0.49 12.02 -6.91
CA MET A 16 -1.48 12.40 -5.91
C MET A 16 -2.93 12.20 -6.38
N GLU A 17 -3.21 12.32 -7.67
CA GLU A 17 -4.54 12.08 -8.23
C GLU A 17 -4.87 10.59 -8.19
N GLU A 18 -3.96 9.73 -8.65
CA GLU A 18 -4.11 8.27 -8.59
C GLU A 18 -4.24 7.75 -7.16
N ILE A 19 -3.53 8.34 -6.18
CA ILE A 19 -3.67 7.99 -4.76
C ILE A 19 -5.08 8.31 -4.26
N ARG A 20 -5.69 9.42 -4.70
CA ARG A 20 -7.06 9.78 -4.30
C ARG A 20 -8.08 8.84 -4.91
N GLU A 21 -7.91 8.48 -6.18
CA GLU A 21 -8.75 7.49 -6.86
C GLU A 21 -8.63 6.12 -6.19
N PHE A 22 -7.41 5.70 -5.86
CA PHE A 22 -7.12 4.48 -5.12
C PHE A 22 -7.83 4.45 -3.76
N GLU A 23 -7.75 5.53 -2.99
CA GLU A 23 -8.44 5.65 -1.70
C GLU A 23 -9.95 5.49 -1.85
N GLN A 24 -10.56 6.17 -2.81
CA GLN A 24 -11.99 6.08 -3.09
C GLN A 24 -12.41 4.67 -3.53
N PHE A 25 -11.53 3.98 -4.26
CA PHE A 25 -11.76 2.61 -4.69
C PHE A 25 -11.67 1.61 -3.52
N VAL A 26 -10.63 1.71 -2.70
CA VAL A 26 -10.32 0.70 -1.65
C VAL A 26 -11.19 0.85 -0.41
N ARG A 27 -11.44 2.07 0.08
CA ARG A 27 -12.19 2.28 1.33
C ARG A 27 -13.52 1.52 1.42
N PRO A 28 -14.42 1.56 0.40
CA PRO A 28 -15.68 0.83 0.46
C PRO A 28 -15.53 -0.69 0.31
N ARG A 29 -14.38 -1.17 -0.19
CA ARG A 29 -14.08 -2.60 -0.43
C ARG A 29 -13.20 -3.20 0.65
N LEU A 30 -12.79 -2.39 1.62
CA LEU A 30 -11.79 -2.77 2.62
C LEU A 30 -12.21 -4.00 3.43
N GLU A 31 -13.51 -4.23 3.65
CA GLU A 31 -14.05 -5.39 4.37
C GLU A 31 -13.83 -6.72 3.65
N TYR A 32 -13.73 -6.70 2.31
CA TYR A 32 -13.57 -7.91 1.48
C TYR A 32 -12.13 -8.10 1.03
N LEU A 33 -11.36 -7.02 0.92
CA LEU A 33 -9.98 -7.05 0.46
C LEU A 33 -9.03 -7.74 1.46
N GLU A 34 -8.53 -8.93 1.15
CA GLU A 34 -7.62 -9.66 2.03
C GLU A 34 -6.17 -9.19 1.89
N THR A 35 -5.73 -8.84 0.67
CA THR A 35 -4.31 -8.55 0.40
C THR A 35 -4.14 -7.36 -0.55
N ILE A 36 -3.18 -6.47 -0.24
CA ILE A 36 -2.63 -5.48 -1.17
C ILE A 36 -1.18 -5.83 -1.47
N GLU A 37 -0.88 -6.09 -2.74
CA GLU A 37 0.46 -6.41 -3.22
C GLU A 37 1.03 -5.25 -4.02
N ALA A 38 2.34 -5.01 -3.87
CA ALA A 38 3.06 -4.10 -4.73
C ALA A 38 3.57 -4.87 -5.96
N GLU A 39 3.58 -4.23 -7.12
CA GLU A 39 4.23 -4.77 -8.32
C GLU A 39 5.72 -5.08 -8.05
N GLU A 40 6.25 -6.13 -8.68
CA GLU A 40 7.66 -6.52 -8.50
C GLU A 40 8.59 -5.39 -8.93
N GLY A 41 9.54 -5.04 -8.04
CA GLY A 41 10.48 -3.96 -8.29
C GLY A 41 9.91 -2.54 -8.14
N ALA A 42 8.66 -2.39 -7.69
CA ALA A 42 8.06 -1.08 -7.48
C ALA A 42 8.83 -0.26 -6.43
N LEU A 43 9.05 1.02 -6.74
CA LEU A 43 9.74 1.98 -5.88
C LEU A 43 8.72 3.01 -5.38
N LEU A 44 8.71 3.30 -4.09
CA LEU A 44 7.80 4.30 -3.53
C LEU A 44 8.24 5.69 -3.95
N HIS A 45 7.37 6.40 -4.65
CA HIS A 45 7.57 7.81 -4.99
C HIS A 45 6.88 8.77 -4.02
N SER A 46 5.87 8.30 -3.27
CA SER A 46 5.00 9.18 -2.47
C SER A 46 4.83 8.70 -1.04
N SER A 47 5.16 9.57 -0.08
CA SER A 47 4.85 9.35 1.34
C SER A 47 3.34 9.34 1.62
N ALA A 48 2.53 9.96 0.77
CA ALA A 48 1.07 9.95 0.91
C ALA A 48 0.50 8.55 0.65
N LEU A 49 1.02 7.82 -0.34
CA LEU A 49 0.63 6.43 -0.61
C LEU A 49 0.99 5.54 0.58
N LEU A 50 2.20 5.72 1.14
CA LEU A 50 2.62 4.99 2.34
C LEU A 50 1.69 5.27 3.53
N ALA A 51 1.38 6.55 3.79
CA ALA A 51 0.48 6.94 4.87
C ALA A 51 -0.91 6.34 4.71
N LEU A 52 -1.44 6.30 3.47
CA LEU A 52 -2.70 5.66 3.16
C LEU A 52 -2.67 4.16 3.43
N LEU A 53 -1.65 3.44 2.96
CA LEU A 53 -1.53 1.99 3.14
C LEU A 53 -1.40 1.61 4.63
N VAL A 54 -0.64 2.39 5.41
CA VAL A 54 -0.58 2.25 6.88
C VAL A 54 -1.95 2.51 7.51
N SER A 55 -2.67 3.55 7.07
CA SER A 55 -4.02 3.85 7.57
C SER A 55 -5.03 2.73 7.28
N LEU A 56 -4.96 2.12 6.09
CA LEU A 56 -5.78 0.97 5.71
C LEU A 56 -5.49 -0.25 6.58
N LYS A 57 -4.21 -0.59 6.80
CA LYS A 57 -3.78 -1.67 7.71
C LYS A 57 -4.24 -1.44 9.14
N ARG A 58 -4.21 -0.19 9.63
CA ARG A 58 -4.72 0.17 10.97
C ARG A 58 -6.25 0.04 11.05
N THR A 59 -6.96 0.35 9.97
CA THR A 59 -8.42 0.26 9.92
C THR A 59 -8.88 -1.21 9.87
N ARG A 60 -8.17 -2.06 9.13
CA ARG A 60 -8.39 -3.51 9.10
C ARG A 60 -7.06 -4.23 9.35
N SER A 61 -6.78 -4.60 10.60
CA SER A 61 -5.53 -5.27 10.99
C SER A 61 -5.30 -6.61 10.27
N ALA A 62 -6.39 -7.29 9.89
CA ALA A 62 -6.36 -8.53 9.12
C ALA A 62 -5.93 -8.36 7.65
N LEU A 63 -6.00 -7.14 7.08
CA LEU A 63 -5.56 -6.85 5.72
C LEU A 63 -4.06 -7.13 5.61
N LYS A 64 -3.63 -7.96 4.67
CA LYS A 64 -2.21 -8.24 4.44
C LYS A 64 -1.64 -7.21 3.48
N ILE A 65 -0.52 -6.60 3.87
CA ILE A 65 0.24 -5.72 2.99
C ILE A 65 1.71 -6.17 3.10
N PRO A 66 2.12 -7.21 2.36
CA PRO A 66 3.38 -7.91 2.60
C PRO A 66 4.61 -6.99 2.58
N PHE A 67 4.62 -5.99 1.70
CA PHE A 67 5.73 -5.06 1.64
C PHE A 67 5.81 -4.18 2.90
N LEU A 68 4.69 -3.84 3.56
CA LEU A 68 4.67 -3.16 4.87
C LEU A 68 5.11 -4.09 6.02
N GLU A 69 4.94 -5.40 5.88
CA GLU A 69 5.31 -6.35 6.94
C GLU A 69 6.83 -6.64 6.93
N ARG A 70 7.49 -6.44 5.79
CA ARG A 70 8.94 -6.62 5.63
C ARG A 70 9.79 -5.56 6.34
N GLY A 71 9.21 -4.43 6.73
CA GLY A 71 9.90 -3.36 7.48
C GLY A 71 10.98 -2.58 6.72
N LEU A 72 11.19 -2.89 5.44
CA LEU A 72 12.24 -2.31 4.59
C LEU A 72 11.74 -2.16 3.15
N MET A 73 11.99 -1.01 2.54
CA MET A 73 11.73 -0.80 1.11
C MET A 73 12.68 0.25 0.52
N ALA A 74 13.07 0.05 -0.73
CA ALA A 74 13.83 1.03 -1.50
C ALA A 74 12.90 2.07 -2.15
N SER A 75 13.36 3.32 -2.19
CA SER A 75 12.72 4.45 -2.85
C SER A 75 13.79 5.28 -3.55
N GLU A 76 13.54 5.71 -4.78
CA GLU A 76 14.43 6.66 -5.46
C GLU A 76 14.42 8.04 -4.81
N THR A 77 13.28 8.44 -4.25
CA THR A 77 13.10 9.75 -3.62
C THR A 77 13.61 9.78 -2.18
N TYR A 78 13.44 8.70 -1.43
CA TYR A 78 13.69 8.66 0.02
C TYR A 78 14.86 7.75 0.41
N GLY A 79 15.50 7.07 -0.53
CA GLY A 79 16.54 6.08 -0.26
C GLY A 79 15.97 4.80 0.35
N THR A 80 16.63 4.22 1.35
CA THR A 80 16.11 3.04 2.06
C THR A 80 15.18 3.49 3.18
N VAL A 81 13.90 3.15 3.04
CA VAL A 81 12.87 3.42 4.05
C VAL A 81 12.79 2.23 5.00
N HIS A 82 13.09 2.48 6.27
CA HIS A 82 12.80 1.57 7.36
C HIS A 82 11.54 2.07 8.07
N TRP A 83 10.63 1.17 8.43
CA TRP A 83 9.57 1.49 9.38
C TRP A 83 9.45 0.37 10.40
N MET A 84 9.17 0.77 11.65
CA MET A 84 8.96 -0.15 12.75
C MET A 84 7.48 -0.14 13.08
N TYR A 85 6.82 -1.27 12.86
CA TYR A 85 5.47 -1.50 13.34
C TYR A 85 5.56 -2.08 14.75
N HIS A 86 5.03 -1.35 15.73
CA HIS A 86 4.80 -1.88 17.07
C HIS A 86 3.35 -2.36 17.11
N ASP A 87 3.17 -3.67 17.32
CA ASP A 87 1.87 -4.33 17.54
C ASP A 87 1.08 -3.69 18.70
#